data_AF-A0A4Y8C6C7-F1
#
_entry.id   AF-A0A4Y8C6C7-F1
#
_cell.length_a   1.000
_cell.length_b   1.000
_cell.length_c   1.000
_cell.angle_alpha   90.00
_cell.angle_beta   90.00
_cell.angle_gamma   90.00
#
_symmetry.space_group_name_H-M   'P 1'
#
loop_
_entity.id
_entity.type
_entity.pdbx_description
1 polymer ?
#
loop_
_entity_poly.entity_id
_entity_poly.type
_entity_poly.pdbx_seq_one_letter_code
_entity_poly.pdbx_strand_id
1 'polypeptide(L)'
;GQKISSMSASDIVSEILKFPKGAKIIIYAPLIREKKGTYADLLENLRNKGYVRAQIDGVLVRLDEEIELAKTKKHTIKLVIDRLEIQEDLL
;
A
#
# COMPACT_ATOMS: atom_id res chain seq x y z
N GLY A 1 -3.57 16.04 -24.36
CA GLY A 1 -3.55 15.29 -23.10
C GLY A 1 -4.56 14.16 -23.19
N GLN A 2 -4.29 13.00 -22.59
CA GLN A 2 -5.28 11.92 -22.51
C GLN A 2 -6.39 12.31 -21.53
N LYS A 3 -7.64 11.97 -21.86
CA LYS A 3 -8.79 12.18 -20.96
C LYS A 3 -8.64 11.28 -19.74
N ILE A 4 -8.94 11.82 -18.55
CA ILE A 4 -9.00 11.03 -17.32
C ILE A 4 -10.24 10.13 -17.39
N SER A 5 -10.05 8.83 -17.18
CA SER A 5 -11.12 7.83 -17.16
C SER A 5 -10.93 6.86 -16.00
N SER A 6 -12.01 6.25 -15.53
CA SER A 6 -11.93 5.14 -14.58
C SER A 6 -11.38 3.90 -15.29
N MET A 7 -10.67 3.06 -14.55
CA MET A 7 -10.24 1.74 -14.99
C MET A 7 -11.03 0.68 -14.23
N SER A 8 -11.46 -0.38 -14.91
CA SER A 8 -12.01 -1.56 -14.26
C SER A 8 -10.90 -2.39 -13.61
N ALA A 9 -11.26 -3.34 -12.75
CA ALA A 9 -10.29 -4.28 -12.18
C ALA A 9 -9.53 -5.05 -13.27
N SER A 10 -10.24 -5.48 -14.33
CA SER A 10 -9.64 -6.19 -15.47
C SER A 10 -8.65 -5.33 -16.25
N ASP A 11 -8.91 -4.03 -16.39
CA ASP A 11 -7.98 -3.11 -17.05
C ASP A 11 -6.69 -2.95 -16.23
N ILE A 12 -6.82 -2.84 -14.90
CA ILE A 12 -5.68 -2.73 -13.99
C ILE A 12 -4.83 -4.01 -14.06
N VAL A 13 -5.46 -5.18 -14.05
CA VAL A 13 -4.76 -6.47 -14.20
C VAL A 13 -4.04 -6.52 -15.54
N SER A 14 -4.72 -6.13 -16.63
CA SER A 14 -4.12 -6.13 -17.97
C SER A 14 -2.91 -5.20 -18.06
N GLU A 15 -2.92 -4.07 -17.36
CA GLU A 15 -1.77 -3.15 -17.30
C GLU A 15 -0.62 -3.74 -16.48
N ILE A 16 -0.93 -4.40 -15.36
CA ILE A 16 0.05 -5.08 -14.51
C ILE A 16 0.76 -6.20 -15.27
N LEU A 17 0.04 -6.96 -16.11
CA LEU A 17 0.63 -8.05 -16.90
C LEU A 17 1.59 -7.59 -18.00
N LYS A 18 1.66 -6.28 -18.30
CA LYS A 18 2.64 -5.73 -19.25
C LYS A 18 4.03 -5.55 -18.64
N PHE A 19 4.18 -5.64 -17.32
CA PHE A 19 5.49 -5.56 -16.69
C PHE A 19 6.36 -6.77 -17.06
N PRO A 20 7.70 -6.62 -17.07
CA PRO A 20 8.61 -7.73 -17.37
C PRO A 20 8.44 -8.91 -16.41
N LYS A 21 8.68 -10.13 -16.90
CA LYS A 21 8.73 -11.35 -16.05
C LYS A 21 9.74 -11.17 -14.92
N GLY A 22 9.38 -11.61 -13.72
CA GLY A 22 10.16 -11.42 -12.50
C GLY A 22 10.01 -10.04 -11.86
N ALA A 23 9.19 -9.14 -12.42
CA ALA A 23 8.88 -7.87 -11.77
C ALA A 23 8.16 -8.11 -10.44
N LYS A 24 8.68 -7.51 -9.37
CA LYS A 24 8.08 -7.55 -8.04
C LYS A 24 7.13 -6.39 -7.85
N ILE A 25 5.89 -6.70 -7.55
CA ILE A 25 4.81 -5.73 -7.41
C ILE A 25 4.32 -5.77 -5.97
N ILE A 26 4.09 -4.58 -5.41
CA ILE A 26 3.49 -4.39 -4.10
C ILE A 26 2.20 -3.61 -4.30
N ILE A 27 1.08 -4.19 -3.88
CA ILE A 27 -0.23 -3.55 -3.95
C ILE A 27 -0.46 -2.80 -2.64
N TYR A 28 -0.71 -1.50 -2.75
CA TYR A 28 -0.91 -0.60 -1.62
C TYR A 28 -2.35 -0.11 -1.54
N ALA A 29 -2.94 -0.14 -0.34
CA ALA A 29 -4.15 0.61 -0.01
C ALA A 29 -3.78 1.95 0.66
N PRO A 30 -4.06 3.11 0.04
CA PRO A 30 -3.69 4.41 0.59
C PRO A 30 -4.70 4.84 1.67
N LEU A 31 -4.35 4.67 2.94
CA LEU A 31 -5.24 4.96 4.06
C LEU A 31 -5.19 6.43 4.49
N ILE A 32 -3.98 7.01 4.56
CA ILE A 32 -3.74 8.40 4.93
C ILE A 32 -2.85 9.06 3.90
N ARG A 33 -3.16 10.30 3.52
CA ARG A 33 -2.38 11.11 2.56
C ARG A 33 -2.15 12.50 3.13
N GLU A 34 -0.90 12.82 3.46
CA GLU A 34 -0.43 14.14 3.91
C GLU A 34 -1.26 14.81 5.03
N LYS A 35 -1.70 14.03 6.02
CA LYS A 35 -2.49 14.54 7.15
C LYS A 35 -1.72 14.48 8.46
N LYS A 36 -2.00 15.41 9.37
CA LYS A 36 -1.41 15.45 10.71
C LYS A 36 -2.11 14.47 11.64
N GLY A 37 -1.35 13.77 12.49
CA GLY A 37 -1.92 12.87 13.50
C GLY A 37 -0.95 11.77 13.94
N THR A 38 -1.28 11.10 15.05
CA THR A 38 -0.50 9.96 15.58
C THR A 38 -0.93 8.63 14.96
N TYR A 39 -2.20 8.51 14.56
CA TYR A 39 -2.78 7.31 13.94
C TYR A 39 -2.63 6.01 14.76
N ALA A 40 -2.46 6.11 16.07
CA ALA A 40 -2.28 4.95 16.96
C ALA A 40 -3.42 3.93 16.81
N ASP A 41 -4.67 4.38 16.92
CA ASP A 41 -5.85 3.52 16.77
C ASP A 41 -5.92 2.86 15.39
N LEU A 42 -5.54 3.57 14.32
CA LEU A 42 -5.50 3.01 12.97
C LEU A 42 -4.48 1.87 12.90
N LEU A 43 -3.25 2.12 13.36
CA LEU A 43 -2.17 1.14 13.32
C LEU A 43 -2.48 -0.09 14.18
N GLU A 44 -3.07 0.11 15.35
CA GLU A 44 -3.54 -0.98 16.22
C GLU A 44 -4.65 -1.80 15.57
N ASN A 45 -5.65 -1.14 14.96
CA ASN A 45 -6.70 -1.83 14.22
C ASN A 45 -6.16 -2.66 13.05
N LEU A 46 -5.12 -2.18 12.37
CA LEU A 46 -4.47 -2.94 11.30
C LEU A 46 -3.73 -4.17 11.83
N ARG A 47 -3.00 -4.03 12.95
CA ARG A 47 -2.38 -5.17 13.64
C ARG A 47 -3.42 -6.22 14.02
N ASN A 48 -4.53 -5.80 14.64
CA ASN A 48 -5.58 -6.70 15.12
C ASN A 48 -6.28 -7.45 13.97
N LYS A 49 -6.29 -6.87 12.77
CA LYS A 49 -6.77 -7.52 11.54
C LYS A 49 -5.76 -8.47 10.89
N GLY A 50 -4.57 -8.64 11.48
CA GLY A 50 -3.53 -9.54 11.01
C GLY A 50 -2.66 -8.95 9.88
N TYR A 51 -2.74 -7.65 9.62
CA TYR A 51 -1.83 -7.02 8.65
C TYR A 51 -0.42 -6.92 9.22
N VAL A 52 0.57 -7.21 8.38
CA VAL A 52 1.98 -7.32 8.82
C VAL A 52 2.80 -6.09 8.46
N ARG A 53 2.53 -5.44 7.33
CA ARG A 53 3.39 -4.35 6.80
C ARG A 53 2.59 -3.15 6.33
N ALA A 54 3.15 -1.97 6.52
CA ALA A 54 2.68 -0.72 5.94
C ALA A 54 3.88 0.10 5.43
N GLN A 55 3.65 0.98 4.47
CA GLN A 55 4.58 2.05 4.13
C GLN A 55 4.11 3.33 4.80
N ILE A 56 4.93 3.88 5.69
CA ILE A 56 4.69 5.13 6.42
C ILE A 56 5.77 6.11 6.01
N ASP A 57 5.36 7.27 5.47
CA ASP A 57 6.26 8.33 5.00
C ASP A 57 7.35 7.85 4.03
N GLY A 58 7.00 6.87 3.20
CA GLY A 58 7.90 6.27 2.21
C GLY A 58 8.72 5.09 2.74
N VAL A 59 8.74 4.86 4.06
CA VAL A 59 9.48 3.77 4.69
C VAL A 59 8.57 2.57 4.92
N LEU A 60 9.01 1.38 4.48
CA LEU A 60 8.31 0.13 4.74
C LEU A 60 8.61 -0.33 6.18
N VAL A 61 7.56 -0.50 6.99
CA VAL A 61 7.67 -0.88 8.41
C VAL A 61 6.82 -2.12 8.69
N ARG A 62 7.16 -2.86 9.76
CA ARG A 62 6.30 -3.92 10.26
C ARG A 62 5.33 -3.36 11.30
N LEU A 63 4.09 -3.81 11.23
CA LEU A 63 3.05 -3.31 12.12
C LEU A 63 3.17 -3.87 13.54
N ASP A 64 3.86 -4.99 13.74
CA ASP A 64 4.13 -5.60 15.06
C ASP A 64 5.27 -4.95 15.85
N GLU A 65 5.97 -3.99 15.24
CA GLU A 65 6.96 -3.15 15.92
C GLU A 65 6.28 -1.92 16.54
N GLU A 66 6.98 -1.26 17.46
CA GLU A 66 6.54 0.01 18.03
C GLU A 66 6.65 1.12 16.96
N ILE A 67 5.53 1.79 16.69
CA ILE A 67 5.44 2.86 15.71
C ILE A 67 4.87 4.10 16.38
N GLU A 68 5.69 5.14 16.49
CA GLU A 68 5.28 6.44 17.02
C GLU A 68 5.31 7.51 15.92
N LEU A 69 4.17 8.19 15.73
CA LEU A 69 4.04 9.29 14.77
C LEU A 69 3.74 10.60 15.50
N ALA A 70 4.43 11.66 15.11
CA ALA A 70 4.29 12.96 15.76
C ALA A 70 2.96 13.64 15.36
N LYS A 71 2.10 13.92 16.35
CA LYS A 71 0.77 14.54 16.15
C LYS A 71 0.77 15.79 15.25
N THR A 72 1.85 16.58 15.28
CA THR A 72 1.95 17.86 14.55
C THR A 72 2.54 17.74 13.15
N LYS A 73 3.16 16.60 12.80
CA LYS A 73 3.74 16.34 11.49
C LYS A 73 2.72 15.70 10.57
N LYS A 74 2.85 15.98 9.26
CA LYS A 74 2.03 15.33 8.23
C LYS A 74 2.62 13.95 7.93
N HIS A 75 1.74 12.96 7.80
CA HIS A 75 2.08 11.60 7.48
C HIS A 75 1.29 11.08 6.27
N THR A 76 1.88 10.12 5.57
CA THR A 76 1.24 9.32 4.53
C THR A 76 1.38 7.85 4.88
N ILE A 77 0.25 7.14 4.97
CA ILE A 77 0.20 5.74 5.38
C ILE A 77 -0.45 4.93 4.26
N LYS A 78 0.28 3.95 3.74
CA LYS A 78 -0.20 2.97 2.77
C LYS A 78 -0.08 1.58 3.35
N LEU A 79 -1.18 0.83 3.40
CA LEU A 79 -1.15 -0.55 3.84
C LEU A 79 -0.68 -1.45 2.70
N VAL A 80 0.22 -2.40 2.99
CA VAL A 80 0.56 -3.46 2.03
C VAL A 80 -0.57 -4.48 2.04
N ILE A 81 -1.30 -4.59 0.93
CA ILE A 81 -2.37 -5.56 0.76
C ILE A 81 -1.80 -6.89 0.25
N ASP A 82 -0.96 -6.80 -0.78
CA ASP A 82 -0.44 -7.98 -1.44
C ASP A 82 0.95 -7.71 -2.03
N ARG A 83 1.70 -8.78 -2.25
CA ARG A 83 3.02 -8.78 -2.87
C ARG A 83 3.11 -9.96 -3.82
N LEU A 84 3.30 -9.67 -5.09
CA LEU A 84 3.33 -10.66 -6.14
C LEU A 84 4.55 -10.46 -7.04
N GLU A 85 4.93 -11.53 -7.70
CA GLU A 85 5.97 -11.53 -8.73
C GLU A 85 5.30 -11.92 -10.05
N ILE A 86 5.57 -11.17 -11.11
CA ILE A 86 5.00 -11.49 -12.43
C ILE A 86 5.64 -12.77 -12.96
N GLN A 87 4.83 -13.83 -13.03
CA GLN A 87 5.18 -15.13 -13.58
C GLN A 87 4.28 -15.44 -14.79
N GLU A 88 4.70 -16.39 -15.63
CA GLU A 88 3.93 -16.79 -16.81
C GLU A 88 2.56 -17.41 -16.45
N ASP A 89 2.47 -18.03 -15.28
CA ASP A 89 1.29 -18.81 -14.84
C ASP A 89 0.37 -18.02 -13.90
N LEU A 90 0.45 -16.68 -13.87
CA LEU A 90 -0.32 -15.85 -12.93
C LEU A 90 -1.83 -15.73 -13.30
N LEU A 91 -2.31 -16.52 -14.27
CA LEU A 91 -3.71 -16.64 -14.70
C LEU A 91 -4.06 -18.07 -15.10
#